data_AF-A0A8S2XAK5-F1
#
_entry.id   AF-A0A8S2XAK5-F1
#
_cell.length_a   1.000
_cell.length_b   1.000
_cell.length_c   1.000
_cell.angle_alpha   90.00
_cell.angle_beta   90.00
_cell.angle_gamma   90.00
#
_symmetry.space_group_name_H-M   'P 1'
#
loop_
_entity.id
_entity.type
_entity.pdbx_description
1 polymer ?
#
loop_
_entity_poly.entity_id
_entity_poly.type
_entity_poly.pdbx_seq_one_letter_code
_entity_poly.pdbx_strand_id
1 'polypeptide(L)' 'MEMFSTIIPSKSMYERAHYEQQLIEKIQNDLKRFDLILRRTHDQQNVFYLGDRKSFEIVSNQFML' A
#
# COMPACT_ATOMS: atom_id res chain seq x y z
N MET A 1 12.44 5.72 13.44
CA MET A 1 11.48 5.18 12.46
C MET A 1 11.61 3.67 12.54
N GLU A 2 10.65 2.99 13.17
CA GLU A 2 10.71 1.52 13.29
C GLU A 2 10.42 0.88 11.93
N MET A 3 11.45 0.26 11.36
CA MET A 3 11.39 -0.49 10.10
C MET A 3 10.43 -1.67 10.27
N PHE A 4 9.68 -2.01 9.21
CA PHE A 4 8.81 -3.18 9.22
C PHE A 4 9.62 -4.44 9.55
N SER A 5 9.15 -5.26 10.51
CA SER A 5 9.76 -6.56 10.78
C SER A 5 9.61 -7.44 9.55
N THR A 6 10.72 -7.99 9.05
CA THR A 6 10.73 -8.98 7.95
C THR A 6 10.33 -10.38 8.41
N ILE A 7 10.11 -10.57 9.71
CA ILE A 7 9.77 -11.86 10.31
C ILE A 7 8.26 -11.95 10.44
N ILE A 8 7.66 -12.83 9.64
CA ILE A 8 6.23 -13.18 9.73
C ILE A 8 6.05 -14.20 10.87
N PRO A 9 5.18 -13.95 11.86
CA PRO A 9 4.87 -14.93 12.89
C PRO A 9 4.33 -16.23 12.26
N SER A 10 4.98 -17.36 12.55
CA SER A 10 4.63 -18.68 12.00
C SER A 10 4.00 -19.64 13.01
N LYS A 11 3.88 -19.23 14.28
CA LYS A 11 3.43 -20.09 15.39
C LYS A 11 1.93 -20.39 15.36
N SER A 12 1.09 -19.46 14.91
CA SER A 12 -0.35 -19.69 14.73
C SER A 12 -0.95 -18.82 13.63
N MET A 13 -2.02 -19.31 12.99
CA MET A 13 -2.79 -18.54 11.99
C MET A 13 -3.39 -17.27 12.61
N TYR A 14 -3.77 -17.32 13.89
CA TYR A 14 -4.32 -16.17 14.61
C TYR A 14 -3.28 -15.04 14.77
N GLU A 15 -2.09 -15.35 15.27
CA GLU A 15 -1.02 -14.36 15.43
C GLU A 15 -0.60 -13.76 14.08
N ARG A 16 -0.56 -14.60 13.04
CA ARG A 16 -0.28 -14.13 11.68
C ARG A 16 -1.34 -13.18 11.17
N ALA A 17 -2.62 -13.52 11.31
CA ALA A 17 -3.72 -12.67 10.89
C ALA A 17 -3.71 -11.32 11.64
N HIS A 18 -3.46 -11.35 12.94
CA HIS A 18 -3.36 -10.15 13.76
C HIS A 18 -2.16 -9.26 13.33
N TYR A 19 -1.00 -9.87 13.09
CA TYR A 19 0.17 -9.16 12.56
C TYR A 19 -0.10 -8.53 11.18
N GLU A 20 -0.71 -9.28 10.26
CA GLU A 20 -1.05 -8.79 8.91
C GLU A 20 -2.06 -7.64 8.98
N GLN A 21 -3.05 -7.70 9.88
CA GLN A 21 -3.97 -6.59 10.12
C GLN A 21 -3.24 -5.33 10.57
N GLN A 22 -2.40 -5.42 11.59
CA GLN A 22 -1.62 -4.28 12.09
C GLN A 22 -0.69 -3.69 11.03
N LEU A 23 -0.10 -4.56 10.20
CA LEU A 23 0.75 -4.15 9.08
C LEU A 23 -0.05 -3.35 8.05
N ILE A 24 -1.23 -3.85 7.65
CA ILE A 24 -2.12 -3.16 6.70
C ILE A 24 -2.54 -1.80 7.24
N GLU A 25 -2.94 -1.73 8.52
CA GLU A 25 -3.33 -0.47 9.17
C GLU A 25 -2.18 0.54 9.18
N LYS A 26 -0.95 0.09 9.50
CA LYS A 26 0.25 0.95 9.45
C LYS A 26 0.53 1.46 8.05
N ILE A 27 0.49 0.59 7.04
CA ILE A 27 0.69 0.97 5.63
C ILE A 27 -0.36 2.00 5.21
N GLN A 28 -1.64 1.79 5.53
CA GLN A 28 -2.71 2.73 5.20
C GLN A 28 -2.49 4.11 5.83
N ASN A 29 -2.08 4.14 7.10
CA ASN A 29 -1.78 5.38 7.81
C ASN A 29 -0.59 6.11 7.19
N ASP A 30 0.48 5.39 6.85
CA ASP A 30 1.65 5.98 6.19
C ASP A 30 1.29 6.52 4.80
N LEU A 31 0.56 5.77 3.98
CA LEU A 31 0.07 6.24 2.68
C LEU A 31 -0.72 7.55 2.81
N LYS A 32 -1.66 7.62 3.76
CA LYS A 32 -2.45 8.82 4.01
C LYS A 32 -1.59 9.98 4.50
N ARG A 33 -0.66 9.72 5.43
CA ARG A 33 0.22 10.74 6.00
C ARG A 33 1.11 11.40 4.95
N PHE A 34 1.60 10.61 3.99
CA PHE A 34 2.52 11.08 2.94
C PHE A 34 1.82 11.42 1.62
N ASP A 35 0.48 11.43 1.59
CA ASP A 35 -0.35 11.65 0.39
C ASP A 35 0.00 10.73 -0.79
N LEU A 36 0.28 9.46 -0.46
CA LEU A 36 0.64 8.43 -1.42
C LEU A 36 -0.55 7.52 -1.74
N ILE A 37 -0.50 6.90 -2.91
CA ILE A 37 -1.45 5.90 -3.38
C ILE A 37 -0.72 4.66 -3.88
N LEU A 38 -1.31 3.50 -3.61
CA LEU A 38 -0.91 2.24 -4.24
C LEU A 38 -1.71 2.08 -5.54
N ARG A 39 -1.01 1.87 -6.65
CA ARG A 39 -1.62 1.69 -7.98
C ARG A 39 -1.27 0.31 -8.51
N ARG A 40 -2.18 -0.25 -9.31
CA ARG A 40 -1.95 -1.49 -10.07
C ARG A 40 -1.76 -1.17 -11.54
N THR A 41 -0.87 -1.89 -12.21
CA THR A 41 -0.83 -1.91 -13.67
C THR A 41 -2.11 -2.54 -14.22
N HIS A 42 -2.48 -2.16 -15.44
CA HIS A 42 -3.63 -2.75 -16.15
C HIS A 42 -3.30 -4.14 -16.74
N ASP A 43 -2.02 -4.50 -16.80
CA ASP A 43 -1.57 -5.77 -17.35
C ASP A 43 -1.94 -6.98 -16.46
N GLN A 44 -1.78 -8.17 -17.03
CA GLN A 44 -2.06 -9.44 -16.37
C GLN A 44 -1.12 -9.72 -15.17
N GLN A 45 -0.01 -8.99 -15.04
CA GLN A 45 0.99 -9.22 -14.01
C GLN A 45 0.59 -8.57 -12.67
N ASN A 46 -0.42 -7.70 -12.66
CA ASN A 46 -0.91 -7.02 -11.46
C ASN A 46 0.23 -6.40 -10.64
N VAL A 47 1.15 -5.71 -11.32
CA VAL A 47 2.28 -5.07 -10.63
C VAL A 47 1.76 -3.88 -9.84
N PHE A 48 2.06 -3.86 -8.54
CA PHE A 48 1.72 -2.76 -7.64
C PHE A 48 2.89 -1.80 -7.53
N TYR A 49 2.62 -0.50 -7.61
CA TYR A 49 3.62 0.55 -7.41
C TYR A 49 3.06 1.68 -6.56
N LEU A 50 3.98 2.36 -5.88
CA LEU A 50 3.69 3.50 -5.03
C LEU A 50 3.79 4.79 -5.87
N GLY A 51 2.81 5.68 -5.74
CA GLY A 51 2.81 6.97 -6.43
C GLY A 51 2.27 8.09 -5.54
N ASP A 52 2.56 9.33 -5.94
CA ASP A 52 1.99 10.54 -5.35
C ASP A 52 0.54 10.73 -5.83
N ARG A 53 -0.38 10.99 -4.89
CA ARG A 53 -1.81 11.13 -5.19
C ARG A 53 -2.08 12.31 -6.13
N LYS A 54 -1.53 13.48 -5.79
CA LYS A 54 -1.81 14.74 -6.48
C LYS A 54 -1.37 14.69 -7.94
N SER A 55 -0.16 14.19 -8.20
CA SER A 55 0.38 14.03 -9.54
C SER A 55 -0.48 13.08 -10.37
N PHE A 56 -0.97 12.00 -9.76
CA PHE A 56 -1.89 11.09 -10.44
C PHE A 56 -3.22 11.75 -10.79
N GLU A 57 -3.85 12.47 -9.86
CA GLU A 57 -5.13 13.15 -10.09
C GLU A 57 -5.02 14.17 -11.24
N ILE A 58 -3.94 14.94 -11.29
CA ILE A 58 -3.67 15.90 -12.38
C ILE A 58 -3.64 15.19 -13.73
N VAL A 59 -2.83 14.12 -13.86
CA VAL A 59 -2.68 13.38 -15.11
C VAL A 59 -3.99 12.68 -15.49
N SER A 60 -4.66 12.04 -14.53
CA SER A 60 -5.93 11.35 -14.77
C SER A 60 -7.00 12.30 -15.30
N ASN A 61 -7.10 13.51 -14.74
CA ASN A 61 -8.07 14.50 -15.18
C ASN A 61 -7.77 15.02 -16.58
N GLN A 62 -6.50 15.09 -16.99
CA GLN A 62 -6.12 15.48 -18.37
C GLN A 62 -6.55 14.44 -19.42
N PHE A 63 -6.59 13.15 -19.07
CA PHE A 63 -6.99 12.07 -19.98
C PHE A 63 -8.51 11.82 -20.03
N MET A 64 -9.28 12.40 -19.10
CA MET A 64 -10.74 12.26 -19.03
C MET A 64 -11.50 13.43 -19.69
N LEU A 65 -10.78 14.43 -20.21
CA LEU A 65 -11.27 15.56 -21.00
C LEU A 65 -11.06 15.31 -22.50
#